data_AF-A0A6S7H5D4-F1
#
_entry.id   AF-A0A6S7H5D4-F1
#
_cell.length_a   1.000
_cell.length_b   1.000
_cell.length_c   1.000
_cell.angle_alpha   90.00
_cell.angle_beta   90.00
_cell.angle_gamma   90.00
#
_symmetry.space_group_name_H-M   'P 1'
#
loop_
_entity.id
_entity.type
_entity.pdbx_description
1 polymer ?
#
loop_
_entity_poly.entity_id
_entity_poly.type
_entity_poly.pdbx_seq_one_letter_code
_entity_poly.pdbx_strand_id
1 'polypeptide(L)'
;MTWSVLPVKAEFVASKEHFGEGGLEGLTSSTDDFKGQEWVVKKYLPATLAHLQETGQSAEDHSKKIVQTHMLAGNFAEQLQSSIATKCLSEFGATFSYNKVYMGRIESSSEYVTIEEFIEGKFRKYVNNDGTICARVDDIDLSLKAVCLVHFSFHISNGELMLLDIQGAGMMLCDPEIASCKLLSEDNQYMYCAGNMSLQGIEKFKNSHTCNKYCKALALSTL
;
A
#
# COMPACT_ATOMS: atom_id res chain seq x y z
N MET A 1 -14.86 -2.87 -7.33
CA MET A 1 -14.66 -3.48 -6.01
C MET A 1 -16.01 -3.56 -5.31
N THR A 2 -16.30 -4.64 -4.60
CA THR A 2 -17.52 -4.82 -3.81
C THR A 2 -17.13 -5.36 -2.44
N TRP A 3 -17.63 -4.74 -1.37
CA TRP A 3 -17.45 -5.24 -0.02
C TRP A 3 -18.27 -6.52 0.20
N SER A 4 -17.78 -7.42 1.06
CA SER A 4 -18.59 -8.55 1.51
C SER A 4 -19.87 -8.05 2.16
N VAL A 5 -21.00 -8.68 1.83
CA VAL A 5 -22.32 -8.31 2.37
C VAL A 5 -22.47 -8.78 3.82
N LEU A 6 -21.76 -9.85 4.21
CA LEU A 6 -21.80 -10.42 5.55
C LEU A 6 -20.40 -10.47 6.17
N PRO A 7 -20.24 -10.03 7.43
CA PRO A 7 -18.98 -10.21 8.14
C PRO A 7 -18.76 -11.70 8.44
N VAL A 8 -17.52 -12.15 8.28
CA VAL A 8 -17.08 -13.49 8.66
C VAL A 8 -16.40 -13.39 10.02
N LYS A 9 -16.81 -14.24 10.97
CA LYS A 9 -16.11 -14.36 12.24
C LYS A 9 -14.82 -15.14 12.03
N ALA A 10 -13.71 -14.59 12.51
CA ALA A 10 -12.42 -15.25 12.52
C ALA A 10 -11.78 -15.07 13.90
N GLU A 11 -11.23 -16.16 14.43
CA GLU A 11 -10.53 -16.16 15.72
C GLU A 11 -9.04 -16.01 15.48
N PHE A 12 -8.42 -15.06 16.17
CA PHE A 12 -6.98 -14.84 16.14
C PHE A 12 -6.41 -14.92 17.54
N VAL A 13 -5.20 -15.47 17.64
CA VAL A 13 -4.44 -15.58 18.88
C VAL A 13 -3.12 -14.86 18.70
N ALA A 14 -2.70 -14.12 19.72
CA ALA A 14 -1.39 -13.48 19.77
C ALA A 14 -0.29 -14.51 19.47
N SER A 15 0.51 -14.20 18.47
CA SER A 15 1.75 -14.91 18.19
C SER A 15 2.74 -14.73 19.35
N LYS A 16 3.73 -15.62 19.45
CA LYS A 16 4.76 -15.55 20.50
C LYS A 16 5.82 -14.48 20.24
N GLU A 17 5.90 -13.96 19.02
CA GLU A 17 6.93 -13.03 18.59
C GLU A 17 6.38 -11.58 18.60
N HIS A 18 7.21 -10.63 19.02
CA HIS A 18 6.87 -9.21 18.93
C HIS A 18 7.18 -8.71 17.53
N PHE A 19 6.15 -8.25 16.83
CA PHE A 19 6.25 -7.76 15.46
C PHE A 19 6.16 -6.22 15.43
N GLY A 20 7.31 -5.55 15.50
CA GLY A 20 7.43 -4.10 15.27
C GLY A 20 6.99 -3.19 16.42
N GLU A 21 7.05 -1.87 16.18
CA GLU A 21 6.58 -0.81 17.09
C GLU A 21 5.26 -0.21 16.57
N GLY A 22 4.45 0.42 17.43
CA GLY A 22 3.38 1.32 16.98
C GLY A 22 2.00 0.71 16.66
N GLY A 23 1.47 -0.17 17.52
CA GLY A 23 0.09 -0.68 17.40
C GLY A 23 -0.06 -1.88 16.46
N LEU A 24 1.06 -2.49 16.07
CA LEU A 24 1.15 -3.73 15.34
C LEU A 24 1.21 -4.90 16.33
N GLU A 25 0.35 -5.91 16.12
CA GLU A 25 0.39 -7.16 16.88
C GLU A 25 0.40 -8.33 15.89
N GLY A 26 1.35 -9.25 16.04
CA GLY A 26 1.35 -10.47 15.25
C GLY A 26 0.38 -11.50 15.79
N LEU A 27 -0.31 -12.18 14.89
CA LEU A 27 -1.38 -13.10 15.19
C LEU A 27 -1.26 -14.39 14.36
N THR A 28 -1.85 -15.46 14.88
CA THR A 28 -2.14 -16.69 14.13
C THR A 28 -3.62 -16.98 14.21
N SER A 29 -4.16 -17.71 13.24
CA SER A 29 -5.57 -18.12 13.24
C SER A 29 -5.73 -19.62 12.99
N SER A 30 -6.75 -20.21 13.61
CA SER A 30 -7.24 -21.56 13.29
C SER A 30 -8.46 -21.53 12.36
N THR A 31 -8.96 -20.35 12.00
CA THR A 31 -10.11 -20.19 11.08
C THR A 31 -9.70 -20.61 9.67
N ASP A 32 -10.56 -21.34 8.94
CA ASP A 32 -10.18 -21.98 7.68
C ASP A 32 -9.58 -21.04 6.62
N ASP A 33 -10.10 -19.82 6.49
CA ASP A 33 -9.60 -18.83 5.53
C ASP A 33 -8.33 -18.10 5.98
N PHE A 34 -7.95 -18.23 7.26
CA PHE A 34 -6.84 -17.51 7.88
C PHE A 34 -5.77 -18.44 8.48
N LYS A 35 -5.95 -19.76 8.40
CA LYS A 35 -5.01 -20.75 8.96
C LYS A 35 -3.76 -20.91 8.11
N GLY A 36 -2.67 -21.31 8.74
CA GLY A 36 -1.41 -21.67 8.05
C GLY A 36 -0.53 -20.49 7.65
N GLN A 37 -0.90 -19.27 8.05
CA GLN A 37 -0.15 -18.04 7.81
C GLN A 37 -0.12 -17.20 9.10
N GLU A 38 0.96 -16.44 9.27
CA GLU A 38 1.04 -15.39 10.30
C GLU A 38 0.46 -14.09 9.77
N TRP A 39 -0.24 -13.38 10.65
CA TRP A 39 -0.97 -12.16 10.35
C TRP A 39 -0.47 -11.02 11.22
N VAL A 40 -0.66 -9.80 10.76
CA VAL A 40 -0.48 -8.58 11.54
C VAL A 40 -1.85 -7.92 11.66
N VAL A 41 -2.24 -7.58 12.88
CA VAL A 41 -3.36 -6.66 13.11
C VAL A 41 -2.80 -5.28 13.39
N LYS A 42 -3.39 -4.27 12.75
CA LYS A 42 -3.08 -2.85 12.99
C LYS A 42 -4.24 -2.20 13.71
N LYS A 43 -3.97 -1.74 14.92
CA LYS A 43 -4.92 -0.95 15.72
C LYS A 43 -4.64 0.53 15.54
N TYR A 44 -5.69 1.34 15.57
CA TYR A 44 -5.53 2.79 15.58
C TYR A 44 -4.89 3.25 16.88
N LEU A 45 -3.89 4.12 16.76
CA LEU A 45 -3.38 4.87 17.91
C LEU A 45 -4.42 5.92 18.34
N PRO A 46 -4.50 6.26 19.65
CA PRO A 46 -5.44 7.27 20.14
C PRO A 46 -5.31 8.63 19.41
N ALA A 47 -4.08 9.04 19.08
CA ALA A 47 -3.83 10.26 18.33
C ALA A 47 -4.42 10.21 16.90
N THR A 48 -4.35 9.05 16.24
CA THR A 48 -4.96 8.86 14.92
C THR A 48 -6.48 8.95 15.00
N LEU A 49 -7.10 8.34 16.02
CA LEU A 49 -8.55 8.43 16.23
C LEU A 49 -9.00 9.88 16.47
N ALA A 50 -8.25 10.65 17.27
CA ALA A 50 -8.54 12.07 17.48
C ALA A 50 -8.48 12.86 16.16
N HIS A 51 -7.46 12.63 15.33
CA HIS A 51 -7.35 13.29 14.03
C HIS A 51 -8.48 12.92 13.05
N LEU A 52 -8.91 11.65 13.04
CA LEU A 52 -10.06 11.23 12.23
C LEU A 52 -11.32 11.97 12.66
N GLN A 53 -11.56 12.12 13.97
CA GLN A 53 -12.68 12.88 14.51
C GLN A 53 -12.63 14.36 14.08
N GLU A 54 -11.46 15.00 14.16
CA GLU A 54 -11.26 16.39 13.71
C GLU A 54 -11.53 16.58 12.21
N THR A 55 -11.23 15.57 11.40
CA THR A 55 -11.46 15.60 9.94
C THR A 55 -12.83 15.05 9.53
N GLY A 56 -13.71 14.76 10.49
CA GLY A 56 -15.07 14.27 10.24
C GLY A 56 -15.13 12.84 9.67
N GLN A 57 -14.07 12.05 9.85
CA GLN A 57 -13.97 10.68 9.36
C GLN A 57 -14.19 9.67 10.49
N SER A 58 -14.90 8.57 10.18
CA SER A 58 -15.03 7.45 11.10
C SER A 58 -13.86 6.47 10.94
N ALA A 59 -13.54 5.71 12.00
CA ALA A 59 -12.54 4.65 11.93
C ALA A 59 -12.95 3.54 10.94
N GLU A 60 -14.25 3.29 10.78
CA GLU A 60 -14.77 2.35 9.79
C GLU A 60 -14.47 2.82 8.36
N ASP A 61 -14.85 4.06 8.04
CA ASP A 61 -14.66 4.60 6.69
C ASP A 61 -13.17 4.74 6.37
N HIS A 62 -12.36 5.14 7.33
CA HIS A 62 -10.91 5.17 7.15
C HIS A 62 -10.34 3.77 6.92
N SER A 63 -10.79 2.75 7.65
CA SER A 63 -10.34 1.36 7.45
C SER A 63 -10.76 0.83 6.06
N LYS A 64 -11.96 1.20 5.59
CA LYS A 64 -12.39 0.91 4.22
C LYS A 64 -11.45 1.55 3.19
N LYS A 65 -11.07 2.81 3.39
CA LYS A 65 -10.12 3.52 2.52
C LYS A 65 -8.75 2.86 2.51
N ILE A 66 -8.24 2.39 3.65
CA ILE A 66 -6.96 1.66 3.70
C ILE A 66 -7.01 0.42 2.80
N VAL A 67 -8.04 -0.43 2.97
CA VAL A 67 -8.20 -1.64 2.14
C VAL A 67 -8.36 -1.30 0.66
N GLN A 68 -9.15 -0.27 0.33
CA GLN A 68 -9.35 0.20 -1.04
C GLN A 68 -8.05 0.67 -1.69
N THR A 69 -7.27 1.47 -0.96
CA THR A 69 -5.94 1.94 -1.38
C THR A 69 -4.99 0.77 -1.62
N HIS A 70 -4.97 -0.21 -0.71
CA HIS A 70 -4.14 -1.39 -0.85
C HIS A 70 -4.51 -2.24 -2.08
N MET A 71 -5.81 -2.43 -2.32
CA MET A 71 -6.30 -3.13 -3.51
C MET A 71 -5.97 -2.39 -4.81
N LEU A 72 -6.06 -1.05 -4.81
CA LEU A 72 -5.66 -0.25 -5.97
C LEU A 72 -4.16 -0.39 -6.26
N ALA A 73 -3.32 -0.35 -5.23
CA ALA A 73 -1.88 -0.58 -5.36
C ALA A 73 -1.55 -1.98 -5.90
N GLY A 74 -2.22 -3.02 -5.39
CA GLY A 74 -2.12 -4.37 -5.93
C GLY A 74 -2.50 -4.45 -7.41
N ASN A 75 -3.60 -3.81 -7.80
CA ASN A 75 -4.02 -3.75 -9.20
C ASN A 75 -3.00 -3.00 -10.10
N PHE A 76 -2.32 -1.96 -9.60
CA PHE A 76 -1.23 -1.35 -10.35
C PHE A 76 -0.03 -2.30 -10.53
N ALA A 77 0.33 -3.05 -9.49
CA ALA A 77 1.40 -4.04 -9.55
C ALA A 77 1.08 -5.19 -10.53
N GLU A 78 -0.16 -5.70 -10.52
CA GLU A 78 -0.64 -6.72 -11.46
C GLU A 78 -0.65 -6.23 -12.91
N GLN A 79 -1.06 -4.98 -13.15
CA GLN A 79 -1.01 -4.37 -14.48
C GLN A 79 0.43 -4.15 -14.97
N LEU A 80 1.36 -3.82 -14.06
CA LEU A 80 2.78 -3.76 -14.38
C LEU A 80 3.29 -5.14 -14.79
N GLN A 81 2.97 -6.18 -14.01
CA GLN A 81 3.32 -7.56 -14.34
C GLN A 81 2.77 -7.98 -15.71
N SER A 82 1.52 -7.64 -15.99
CA SER A 82 0.86 -7.92 -17.28
C SER A 82 1.55 -7.19 -18.43
N SER A 83 1.98 -5.94 -18.21
CA SER A 83 2.71 -5.15 -19.21
C SER A 83 4.09 -5.73 -19.51
N ILE A 84 4.81 -6.20 -18.47
CA ILE A 84 6.09 -6.89 -18.58
C ILE A 84 5.94 -8.17 -19.42
N ALA A 85 4.93 -8.98 -19.10
CA ALA A 85 4.66 -10.23 -19.81
C ALA A 85 4.28 -9.98 -21.28
N THR A 86 3.38 -9.04 -21.54
CA THR A 86 2.92 -8.70 -22.89
C THR A 86 4.05 -8.18 -23.78
N LYS A 87 4.99 -7.42 -23.20
CA LYS A 87 6.16 -6.88 -23.91
C LYS A 87 7.36 -7.84 -23.90
N CYS A 88 7.22 -9.04 -23.33
CA CYS A 88 8.28 -10.04 -23.20
C CYS A 88 9.58 -9.49 -22.57
N LEU A 89 9.46 -8.64 -21.54
CA LEU A 89 10.60 -7.98 -20.89
C LEU A 89 11.28 -8.90 -19.88
N SER A 90 11.94 -9.95 -20.35
CA SER A 90 12.61 -10.95 -19.50
C SER A 90 13.65 -10.34 -18.56
N GLU A 91 14.28 -9.23 -18.96
CA GLU A 91 15.24 -8.48 -18.15
C GLU A 91 14.63 -7.83 -16.89
N PHE A 92 13.30 -7.66 -16.85
CA PHE A 92 12.61 -7.19 -15.65
C PHE A 92 12.63 -8.27 -14.56
N GLY A 93 12.46 -9.53 -14.96
CA GLY A 93 12.26 -10.64 -14.02
C GLY A 93 10.97 -10.48 -13.21
N ALA A 94 11.01 -10.88 -11.94
CA ALA A 94 9.91 -10.66 -11.02
C ALA A 94 9.70 -9.16 -10.72
N THR A 95 8.43 -8.79 -10.48
CA THR A 95 8.03 -7.46 -10.03
C THR A 95 7.37 -7.54 -8.66
N PHE A 96 7.16 -6.39 -8.04
CA PHE A 96 6.50 -6.29 -6.75
C PHE A 96 5.04 -6.78 -6.78
N SER A 97 4.55 -7.18 -5.61
CA SER A 97 3.15 -7.52 -5.35
C SER A 97 2.71 -6.99 -3.99
N TYR A 98 1.39 -6.88 -3.81
CA TYR A 98 0.75 -6.50 -2.56
C TYR A 98 -0.10 -7.67 -2.04
N ASN A 99 -0.10 -7.87 -0.74
CA ASN A 99 -0.94 -8.90 -0.10
C ASN A 99 -2.37 -8.41 0.10
N LYS A 100 -3.26 -9.34 0.47
CA LYS A 100 -4.63 -8.99 0.83
C LYS A 100 -4.64 -8.32 2.20
N VAL A 101 -5.43 -7.25 2.30
CA VAL A 101 -5.74 -6.58 3.56
C VAL A 101 -7.24 -6.67 3.80
N TYR A 102 -7.61 -6.97 5.03
CA TYR A 102 -8.98 -7.12 5.48
C TYR A 102 -9.31 -6.01 6.48
N MET A 103 -10.54 -5.52 6.42
CA MET A 103 -11.11 -4.72 7.50
C MET A 103 -11.70 -5.68 8.56
N GLY A 104 -11.26 -5.53 9.80
CA GLY A 104 -11.78 -6.26 10.95
C GLY A 104 -12.51 -5.34 11.94
N ARG A 105 -13.32 -5.94 12.80
CA ARG A 105 -13.88 -5.29 13.99
C ARG A 105 -13.76 -6.25 15.16
N ILE A 106 -13.10 -5.81 16.23
CA ILE A 106 -12.90 -6.62 17.43
C ILE A 106 -14.24 -6.72 18.17
N GLU A 107 -14.71 -7.95 18.43
CA GLU A 107 -16.05 -8.17 19.02
C GLU A 107 -16.17 -7.60 20.44
N SER A 108 -15.13 -7.75 21.27
CA SER A 108 -15.14 -7.32 22.68
C SER A 108 -15.06 -5.81 22.88
N SER A 109 -14.32 -5.09 22.03
CA SER A 109 -14.12 -3.63 22.15
C SER A 109 -14.88 -2.82 21.10
N SER A 110 -15.44 -3.46 20.07
CA SER A 110 -16.00 -2.80 18.88
C SER A 110 -15.02 -1.94 18.08
N GLU A 111 -13.72 -2.05 18.31
CA GLU A 111 -12.69 -1.30 17.59
C GLU A 111 -12.51 -1.83 16.16
N TYR A 112 -12.38 -0.90 15.20
CA TYR A 112 -12.01 -1.23 13.83
C TYR A 112 -10.50 -1.42 13.71
N VAL A 113 -10.09 -2.41 12.92
CA VAL A 113 -8.69 -2.76 12.67
C VAL A 113 -8.49 -3.12 11.21
N THR A 114 -7.24 -3.12 10.74
CA THR A 114 -6.86 -3.82 9.52
C THR A 114 -6.07 -5.08 9.85
N ILE A 115 -6.26 -6.12 9.04
CA ILE A 115 -5.60 -7.41 9.19
C ILE A 115 -4.91 -7.71 7.86
N GLU A 116 -3.62 -8.01 7.91
CA GLU A 116 -2.80 -8.27 6.74
C GLU A 116 -1.84 -9.43 6.99
N GLU A 117 -1.39 -10.09 5.93
CA GLU A 117 -0.40 -11.15 6.07
C GLU A 117 0.92 -10.58 6.58
N PHE A 118 1.56 -11.28 7.51
CA PHE A 118 2.89 -10.94 7.96
C PHE A 118 3.89 -11.09 6.81
N ILE A 119 4.69 -10.05 6.59
CA ILE A 119 5.77 -10.07 5.60
C ILE A 119 7.08 -10.31 6.33
N GLU A 120 7.67 -11.49 6.11
CA GLU A 120 8.98 -11.83 6.66
C GLU A 120 10.09 -11.12 5.88
N GLY A 121 11.06 -10.58 6.62
CA GLY A 121 12.33 -10.11 6.05
C GLY A 121 12.70 -8.70 6.46
N LYS A 122 13.78 -8.20 5.84
CA LYS A 122 14.30 -6.87 6.12
C LYS A 122 13.45 -5.81 5.41
N PHE A 123 12.67 -5.08 6.20
CA PHE A 123 11.89 -3.95 5.72
C PHE A 123 12.75 -2.84 5.13
N ARG A 124 12.32 -2.33 3.98
CA ARG A 124 12.95 -1.24 3.23
C ARG A 124 11.86 -0.30 2.73
N LYS A 125 12.14 1.00 2.79
CA LYS A 125 11.36 2.05 2.14
C LYS A 125 12.15 2.55 0.92
N TYR A 126 11.55 2.47 -0.26
CA TYR A 126 12.14 2.82 -1.54
C TYR A 126 11.70 4.19 -2.03
N VAL A 127 10.45 4.56 -1.78
CA VAL A 127 9.87 5.88 -2.06
C VAL A 127 8.96 6.24 -0.90
N ASN A 128 9.05 7.47 -0.40
CA ASN A 128 8.20 7.93 0.71
C ASN A 128 6.86 8.49 0.19
N ASN A 129 5.87 8.65 1.07
CA ASN A 129 4.55 9.20 0.71
C ASN A 129 4.62 10.66 0.18
N ASP A 130 5.68 11.39 0.53
CA ASP A 130 5.94 12.74 0.03
C ASP A 130 6.64 12.77 -1.34
N GLY A 131 6.85 11.62 -1.98
CA GLY A 131 7.52 11.51 -3.27
C GLY A 131 9.04 11.45 -3.20
N THR A 132 9.65 11.48 -2.01
CA THR A 132 11.11 11.35 -1.87
C THR A 132 11.57 9.95 -2.28
N ILE A 133 12.50 9.86 -3.22
CA ILE A 133 13.16 8.60 -3.60
C ILE A 133 14.24 8.26 -2.55
N CYS A 134 14.12 7.10 -1.93
CA CYS A 134 14.99 6.61 -0.85
C CYS A 134 16.05 5.61 -1.35
N ALA A 135 16.48 5.72 -2.61
CA ALA A 135 17.34 4.77 -3.30
C ALA A 135 18.57 4.36 -2.47
N ARG A 136 18.90 3.06 -2.48
CA ARG A 136 20.06 2.52 -1.78
C ARG A 136 20.99 1.73 -2.69
N VAL A 137 22.29 1.87 -2.42
CA VAL A 137 23.37 1.20 -3.16
C VAL A 137 23.41 -0.31 -2.94
N ASP A 138 22.93 -0.80 -1.78
CA ASP A 138 22.91 -2.22 -1.45
C ASP A 138 21.72 -2.99 -2.05
N ASP A 139 20.80 -2.29 -2.71
CA ASP A 139 19.59 -2.89 -3.30
C ASP A 139 19.11 -2.09 -4.52
N ILE A 140 20.05 -1.88 -5.44
CA ILE A 140 19.83 -0.99 -6.59
C ILE A 140 18.71 -1.51 -7.50
N ASP A 141 18.61 -2.82 -7.72
CA ASP A 141 17.65 -3.38 -8.66
C ASP A 141 16.20 -3.24 -8.17
N LEU A 142 15.93 -3.55 -6.90
CA LEU A 142 14.61 -3.32 -6.28
C LEU A 142 14.30 -1.83 -6.22
N SER A 143 15.28 -0.98 -5.92
CA SER A 143 15.09 0.48 -5.94
C SER A 143 14.66 0.99 -7.32
N LEU A 144 15.29 0.50 -8.40
CA LEU A 144 14.91 0.87 -9.77
C LEU A 144 13.51 0.36 -10.14
N LYS A 145 13.15 -0.86 -9.73
CA LYS A 145 11.80 -1.40 -9.92
C LYS A 145 10.75 -0.60 -9.15
N ALA A 146 11.06 -0.17 -7.94
CA ALA A 146 10.14 0.55 -7.07
C ALA A 146 9.81 1.92 -7.67
N VAL A 147 10.85 2.66 -8.06
CA VAL A 147 10.69 3.94 -8.76
C VAL A 147 9.97 3.77 -10.10
N CYS A 148 10.21 2.65 -10.80
CA CYS A 148 9.48 2.33 -12.03
C CYS A 148 7.98 2.06 -11.77
N LEU A 149 7.62 1.37 -10.68
CA LEU A 149 6.23 1.11 -10.30
C LEU A 149 5.48 2.42 -9.97
N VAL A 150 6.12 3.35 -9.25
CA VAL A 150 5.57 4.70 -9.01
C VAL A 150 5.27 5.40 -10.33
N HIS A 151 6.26 5.47 -11.22
CA HIS A 151 6.10 6.08 -12.54
C HIS A 151 5.00 5.38 -13.37
N PHE A 152 5.00 4.05 -13.39
CA PHE A 152 4.01 3.26 -14.11
C PHE A 152 2.58 3.59 -13.66
N SER A 153 2.33 3.67 -12.36
CA SER A 153 1.00 4.00 -11.81
C SER A 153 0.49 5.36 -12.30
N PHE A 154 1.37 6.37 -12.36
CA PHE A 154 1.03 7.70 -12.88
C PHE A 154 0.77 7.69 -14.38
N HIS A 155 1.57 6.92 -15.12
CA HIS A 155 1.40 6.76 -16.56
C HIS A 155 0.04 6.11 -16.90
N ILE A 156 -0.27 4.95 -16.31
CA ILE A 156 -1.50 4.22 -16.65
C ILE A 156 -2.78 4.84 -16.07
N SER A 157 -2.66 5.72 -15.07
CA SER A 157 -3.78 6.51 -14.56
C SER A 157 -4.04 7.79 -15.36
N ASN A 158 -3.33 7.99 -16.48
CA ASN A 158 -3.34 9.24 -17.26
C ASN A 158 -2.97 10.48 -16.45
N GLY A 159 -2.10 10.32 -15.46
CA GLY A 159 -1.60 11.41 -14.63
C GLY A 159 -2.53 11.83 -13.49
N GLU A 160 -3.54 11.03 -13.17
CA GLU A 160 -4.50 11.34 -12.10
C GLU A 160 -4.06 10.82 -10.72
N LEU A 161 -3.35 9.68 -10.70
CA LEU A 161 -3.00 8.96 -9.48
C LEU A 161 -1.54 8.52 -9.50
N MET A 162 -0.82 8.74 -8.41
CA MET A 162 0.55 8.26 -8.22
C MET A 162 0.63 7.39 -6.97
N LEU A 163 1.02 6.14 -7.16
CA LEU A 163 1.36 5.23 -6.07
C LEU A 163 2.65 5.68 -5.40
N LEU A 164 2.60 5.90 -4.10
CA LEU A 164 3.73 6.32 -3.26
C LEU A 164 3.81 5.43 -2.02
N ASP A 165 4.71 5.80 -1.10
CA ASP A 165 5.07 5.01 0.08
C ASP A 165 5.42 3.55 -0.23
N ILE A 166 6.30 3.36 -1.21
CA ILE A 166 6.76 2.04 -1.64
C ILE A 166 7.67 1.45 -0.57
N GLN A 167 7.14 0.55 0.25
CA GLN A 167 7.84 -0.11 1.33
C GLN A 167 7.44 -1.56 1.51
N GLY A 168 8.33 -2.38 2.06
CA GLY A 168 8.10 -3.80 2.31
C GLY A 168 9.40 -4.59 2.44
N ALA A 169 9.34 -5.90 2.23
CA ALA A 169 10.51 -6.78 2.25
C ALA A 169 10.57 -7.64 0.98
N GLY A 170 11.74 -7.69 0.33
CA GLY A 170 11.91 -8.39 -0.94
C GLY A 170 10.99 -7.80 -2.03
N MET A 171 10.18 -8.65 -2.67
CA MET A 171 9.19 -8.23 -3.67
C MET A 171 7.79 -8.00 -3.10
N MET A 172 7.60 -8.18 -1.79
CA MET A 172 6.32 -7.98 -1.13
C MET A 172 6.26 -6.57 -0.55
N LEU A 173 5.26 -5.80 -0.98
CA LEU A 173 5.02 -4.45 -0.51
C LEU A 173 3.80 -4.40 0.43
N CYS A 174 3.79 -3.42 1.33
CA CYS A 174 2.67 -3.13 2.21
C CYS A 174 2.48 -1.61 2.36
N ASP A 175 1.41 -1.23 3.07
CA ASP A 175 1.12 0.17 3.44
C ASP A 175 1.35 1.19 2.31
N PRO A 176 0.74 0.99 1.13
CA PRO A 176 0.85 1.95 0.05
C PRO A 176 0.11 3.24 0.37
N GLU A 177 0.58 4.34 -0.19
CA GLU A 177 -0.15 5.60 -0.24
C GLU A 177 -0.45 6.00 -1.68
N ILE A 178 -1.51 6.78 -1.88
CA ILE A 178 -1.88 7.33 -3.20
C ILE A 178 -1.87 8.84 -3.10
N ALA A 179 -1.04 9.47 -3.93
CA ALA A 179 -1.16 10.89 -4.21
C ALA A 179 -2.09 11.09 -5.41
N SER A 180 -3.14 11.89 -5.24
CA SER A 180 -4.12 12.18 -6.29
C SER A 180 -4.15 13.65 -6.69
N CYS A 181 -4.44 13.94 -7.95
CA CYS A 181 -4.57 15.31 -8.46
C CYS A 181 -5.69 16.11 -7.78
N LYS A 182 -6.70 15.41 -7.22
CA LYS A 182 -7.75 15.99 -6.37
C LYS A 182 -7.63 15.44 -4.96
N LEU A 183 -7.52 16.32 -3.97
CA LEU A 183 -7.46 15.94 -2.55
C LEU A 183 -8.86 15.58 -1.99
N LEU A 184 -9.90 16.24 -2.48
CA LEU A 184 -11.28 16.03 -2.06
C LEU A 184 -12.12 15.45 -3.22
N SER A 185 -13.10 14.62 -2.88
CA SER A 185 -14.16 14.18 -3.78
C SER A 185 -15.14 15.33 -4.07
N GLU A 186 -16.08 15.10 -4.99
CA GLU A 186 -17.15 16.06 -5.30
C GLU A 186 -18.05 16.35 -4.09
N ASP A 187 -18.18 15.39 -3.18
CA ASP A 187 -18.92 15.51 -1.92
C ASP A 187 -18.06 16.07 -0.76
N ASN A 188 -16.93 16.72 -1.07
CA ASN A 188 -15.98 17.29 -0.10
C ASN A 188 -15.39 16.28 0.90
N GLN A 189 -15.27 15.00 0.53
CA GLN A 189 -14.60 14.00 1.35
C GLN A 189 -13.15 13.82 0.91
N TYR A 190 -12.22 13.66 1.85
CA TYR A 190 -10.82 13.33 1.52
C TYR A 190 -10.73 12.05 0.70
N MET A 191 -10.05 12.15 -0.44
CA MET A 191 -9.71 11.02 -1.31
C MET A 191 -8.57 10.22 -0.68
N TYR A 192 -8.69 8.89 -0.68
CA TYR A 192 -7.70 7.98 -0.11
C TYR A 192 -7.42 8.24 1.38
N CYS A 193 -6.27 7.79 1.89
CA CYS A 193 -5.89 7.87 3.30
C CYS A 193 -5.20 9.19 3.64
N ALA A 194 -4.94 9.41 4.94
CA ALA A 194 -4.30 10.63 5.44
C ALA A 194 -2.88 10.88 4.87
N GLY A 195 -2.22 9.85 4.32
CA GLY A 195 -0.93 9.99 3.65
C GLY A 195 -1.01 10.54 2.21
N ASN A 196 -2.21 10.83 1.68
CA ASN A 196 -2.39 11.46 0.37
C ASN A 196 -1.86 12.91 0.37
N MET A 197 -0.61 13.07 -0.05
CA MET A 197 0.03 14.39 -0.20
C MET A 197 -0.33 15.10 -1.52
N SER A 198 -1.27 14.54 -2.29
CA SER A 198 -1.80 15.12 -3.53
C SER A 198 -0.68 15.65 -4.45
N LEU A 199 -0.85 16.84 -5.01
CA LEU A 199 0.11 17.45 -5.94
C LEU A 199 1.51 17.63 -5.33
N GLN A 200 1.65 17.76 -4.01
CA GLN A 200 2.96 17.90 -3.38
C GLN A 200 3.79 16.63 -3.57
N GLY A 201 3.20 15.45 -3.31
CA GLY A 201 3.87 14.17 -3.51
C GLY A 201 4.19 13.91 -4.98
N ILE A 202 3.23 14.20 -5.87
CA ILE A 202 3.37 14.04 -7.32
C ILE A 202 4.54 14.88 -7.85
N GLU A 203 4.53 16.19 -7.59
CA GLU A 203 5.55 17.09 -8.14
C GLU A 203 6.93 16.82 -7.53
N LYS A 204 7.01 16.46 -6.24
CA LYS A 204 8.28 16.10 -5.61
C LYS A 204 8.89 14.84 -6.21
N PHE A 205 8.09 13.81 -6.48
CA PHE A 205 8.57 12.63 -7.19
C PHE A 205 9.02 12.99 -8.61
N LYS A 206 8.18 13.68 -9.40
CA LYS A 206 8.51 14.06 -10.79
C LYS A 206 9.82 14.83 -10.89
N ASN A 207 10.03 15.82 -10.01
CA ASN A 207 11.23 16.66 -10.01
C ASN A 207 12.52 15.89 -9.68
N SER A 208 12.43 14.76 -8.97
CA SER A 208 13.59 13.95 -8.59
C SER A 208 13.75 12.68 -9.41
N HIS A 209 12.71 12.28 -10.14
CA HIS A 209 12.71 11.07 -10.95
C HIS A 209 13.56 11.21 -12.20
N THR A 210 14.29 10.15 -12.52
CA THR A 210 14.95 9.99 -13.82
C THR A 210 14.60 8.60 -14.33
N CYS A 211 14.03 8.52 -15.53
CA CYS A 211 13.66 7.25 -16.14
C CYS A 211 14.86 6.29 -16.19
N ASN A 212 14.71 5.16 -15.51
CA ASN A 212 15.72 4.11 -15.46
C ASN A 212 15.51 3.05 -16.56
N LYS A 213 16.33 1.98 -16.55
CA LYS A 213 16.25 0.90 -17.55
C LYS A 213 14.84 0.30 -17.66
N TYR A 214 14.12 0.12 -16.55
CA TYR A 214 12.78 -0.47 -16.52
C TYR A 214 11.71 0.47 -17.07
N CYS A 215 11.77 1.76 -16.70
CA CYS A 215 10.87 2.77 -17.28
C CYS A 215 11.00 2.83 -18.81
N LYS A 216 12.24 2.77 -19.31
CA LYS A 216 12.56 2.80 -20.74
C LYS A 216 12.11 1.53 -21.46
N ALA A 217 12.35 0.36 -20.86
CA ALA A 217 11.90 -0.93 -21.40
C ALA A 217 10.37 -1.01 -21.55
N LEU A 218 9.64 -0.42 -20.59
CA LEU A 218 8.18 -0.31 -20.65
C LEU A 218 7.68 0.76 -21.62
N ALA A 219 8.57 1.62 -22.14
CA ALA A 219 8.25 2.77 -22.98
C ALA A 219 7.27 3.75 -22.31
N LEU A 220 7.48 4.02 -21.01
CA LEU A 220 6.69 5.01 -20.29
C LEU A 220 7.02 6.43 -20.78
N SER A 221 6.02 7.31 -20.79
CA SER A 221 6.19 8.74 -21.07
C SER A 221 7.17 9.37 -20.09
N THR A 222 7.97 10.35 -20.51
CA THR A 222 8.80 11.10 -19.55
C THR A 222 7.90 11.92 -18.61
N LEU A 223 8.29 11.99 -17.34
CA LEU A 223 7.64 12.82 -16.30
C LEU A 223 8.20 14.23 -16.22
#